data_AF-A0A7M3BZF2-F1
#
_entry.id   AF-A0A7M3BZF2-F1
#
_cell.length_a   1.000
_cell.length_b   1.000
_cell.length_c   1.000
_cell.angle_alpha   90.00
_cell.angle_beta   90.00
_cell.angle_gamma   90.00
#
_symmetry.space_group_name_H-M   'P 1'
#
loop_
_entity.id
_entity.type
_entity.pdbx_description
1 polymer ?
#
loop_
_entity_poly.entity_id
_entity_poly.type
_entity_poly.pdbx_seq_one_letter_code
_entity_poly.pdbx_strand_id
1 'polypeptide(L)' 'MAAAIADRVLVMRAGRIIEAGFPRDVLKHPREHYTRKLLAAAPSLDEALELRAAQRRVSVD' A
#
# COMPACT_ATOMS: atom_id res chain seq x y z
N MET A 1 3.95 7.23 1.13
CA MET A 1 4.19 5.85 0.63
C MET A 1 5.26 5.19 1.48
N ALA A 2 5.20 3.87 1.71
CA ALA A 2 6.28 3.14 2.39
C ALA A 2 7.66 3.40 1.77
N ALA A 3 7.72 3.64 0.46
CA ALA A 3 8.93 4.07 -0.26
C ALA A 3 9.60 5.35 0.27
N ALA A 4 8.85 6.24 0.94
CA ALA A 4 9.36 7.52 1.43
C ALA A 4 9.83 7.47 2.89
N ILE A 5 9.49 6.40 3.63
CA ILE A 5 9.66 6.37 5.10
C ILE A 5 10.32 5.09 5.62
N ALA A 6 10.46 4.05 4.80
CA ALA A 6 10.96 2.76 5.23
C ALA A 6 12.25 2.40 4.48
N ASP A 7 13.23 1.83 5.19
CA ASP A 7 14.42 1.26 4.58
C ASP A 7 14.17 -0.13 3.98
N ARG A 8 13.19 -0.86 4.53
CA ARG A 8 12.81 -2.21 4.11
C ARG A 8 11.30 -2.39 4.15
N VAL A 9 10.80 -3.25 3.26
CA VAL A 9 9.40 -3.67 3.20
C VAL A 9 9.32 -5.19 3.30
N LEU A 10 8.36 -5.68 4.07
CA LEU A 10 8.00 -7.08 4.16
C LEU A 10 6.52 -7.24 3.83
N VAL A 11 6.20 -8.24 3.02
CA VAL A 11 4.83 -8.63 2.69
C VAL A 11 4.54 -9.96 3.38
N MET A 12 3.44 -10.01 4.11
CA MET A 12 3.03 -11.19 4.85
C MET A 12 1.71 -11.77 4.35
N ARG A 13 1.58 -13.09 4.42
CA ARG A 13 0.33 -13.82 4.17
C ARG A 13 0.23 -14.97 5.15
N ALA A 14 -0.89 -15.04 5.86
CA ALA A 14 -1.16 -16.09 6.85
C ALA A 14 0.01 -16.29 7.85
N GLY A 15 0.52 -15.20 8.41
CA GLY A 15 1.61 -15.21 9.38
C GLY A 15 3.00 -15.49 8.82
N ARG A 16 3.16 -15.65 7.50
CA ARG A 16 4.46 -15.91 6.86
C ARG A 16 4.90 -14.73 6.01
N ILE A 17 6.19 -14.41 6.07
CA ILE A 17 6.83 -13.46 5.13
C ILE A 17 6.91 -14.17 3.78
N ILE A 18 6.29 -13.59 2.76
CA ILE A 18 6.32 -14.12 1.39
C ILE A 18 7.24 -13.31 0.48
N GLU A 19 7.50 -12.04 0.80
CA GLU A 19 8.38 -11.17 0.03
C GLU A 19 9.02 -10.14 0.96
N ALA A 20 10.30 -9.84 0.74
CA ALA A 20 11.03 -8.81 1.48
C ALA A 20 12.11 -8.16 0.62
N GLY A 21 12.33 -6.86 0.81
CA GLY A 21 13.36 -6.13 0.06
C GLY A 21 13.33 -4.63 0.32
N PHE A 22 14.10 -3.89 -0.49
CA PHE A 22 14.00 -2.44 -0.50
C PHE A 22 12.62 -2.01 -1.02
N PRO A 23 12.08 -0.88 -0.54
CA PRO A 23 10.75 -0.43 -0.95
C PRO A 23 10.61 -0.30 -2.47
N ARG A 24 11.63 0.24 -3.16
CA ARG A 24 11.57 0.38 -4.63
C ARG A 24 11.41 -0.98 -5.32
N ASP A 25 12.03 -2.02 -4.79
CA ASP A 25 12.02 -3.34 -5.41
C ASP A 25 10.66 -4.01 -5.16
N VAL A 26 10.18 -4.01 -3.91
CA VAL A 26 8.90 -4.64 -3.55
C VAL A 26 7.69 -3.88 -4.11
N LEU A 27 7.73 -2.54 -4.15
CA LEU A 27 6.58 -1.73 -4.55
C LEU A 27 6.51 -1.48 -6.07
N LYS A 28 7.65 -1.47 -6.79
CA LYS A 28 7.67 -1.27 -8.25
C LYS A 28 7.94 -2.55 -9.04
N HIS A 29 8.67 -3.50 -8.47
CA HIS A 29 9.05 -4.76 -9.12
C HIS A 29 8.70 -5.98 -8.25
N PRO A 30 7.44 -6.09 -7.77
CA PRO A 30 7.03 -7.19 -6.90
C PRO A 30 7.21 -8.55 -7.59
N ARG A 31 7.92 -9.46 -6.92
CA ARG A 31 8.16 -10.83 -7.40
C ARG A 31 6.98 -11.73 -7.13
N GLU A 32 6.32 -11.57 -5.99
CA GLU A 32 5.18 -12.41 -5.63
C GLU A 32 3.88 -11.95 -6.29
N HIS A 33 3.11 -12.91 -6.81
CA HIS A 33 1.80 -12.63 -7.39
C HIS A 33 0.82 -12.04 -6.37
N TYR A 34 0.91 -12.49 -5.12
CA TYR A 34 0.11 -11.93 -4.04
C TYR A 34 0.45 -10.46 -3.76
N THR A 35 1.74 -10.09 -3.78
CA THR A 35 2.17 -8.70 -3.63
C THR A 35 1.61 -7.82 -4.74
N ARG A 36 1.64 -8.28 -6.00
CA ARG A 36 1.00 -7.57 -7.13
C ARG A 36 -0.49 -7.31 -6.90
N LYS A 37 -1.22 -8.33 -6.43
CA LYS A 37 -2.65 -8.19 -6.10
C LYS A 37 -2.90 -7.18 -4.99
N LEU A 38 -2.10 -7.18 -3.93
CA LEU A 38 -2.23 -6.21 -2.85
C LEU A 38 -1.96 -4.77 -3.33
N LEU A 39 -0.92 -4.58 -4.12
CA LEU A 39 -0.56 -3.26 -4.64
C LEU A 39 -1.64 -2.72 -5.60
N ALA A 40 -2.22 -3.58 -6.44
CA ALA A 40 -3.30 -3.20 -7.35
C ALA A 40 -4.61 -2.86 -6.61
N ALA A 41 -4.82 -3.39 -5.41
CA ALA A 41 -5.97 -3.09 -4.57
C ALA A 41 -5.74 -1.86 -3.67
N ALA A 42 -4.53 -1.30 -3.64
CA ALA A 42 -4.24 -0.12 -2.84
C ALA A 42 -4.90 1.11 -3.47
N PRO A 43 -5.62 1.93 -2.70
CA PRO A 43 -6.24 3.14 -3.22
C PRO A 43 -5.18 4.11 -3.74
N SER A 44 -5.50 4.78 -4.85
CA SER A 44 -4.66 5.85 -5.38
C SER A 44 -4.60 7.03 -4.41
N LEU A 45 -3.61 7.92 -4.58
CA LEU A 45 -3.55 9.14 -3.77
C LEU A 45 -4.80 9.99 -3.96
N ASP A 46 -5.28 10.10 -5.19
CA ASP A 46 -6.47 10.89 -5.52
C ASP A 46 -7.72 10.29 -4.87
N GLU A 47 -7.90 8.97 -4.98
CA GLU A 47 -8.98 8.24 -4.27
C GLU A 47 -8.89 8.42 -2.76
N ALA A 48 -7.69 8.36 -2.19
CA ALA A 48 -7.49 8.55 -0.75
C ALA A 48 -7.81 9.99 -0.31
N LEU A 49 -7.52 10.99 -1.15
CA LEU A 49 -7.85 12.40 -0.89
C LEU A 49 -9.36 12.64 -1.00
N GLU A 50 -10.02 12.04 -1.99
CA GLU A 50 -11.47 12.09 -2.16
C GLU A 50 -12.21 11.44 -0.98
N LEU A 51 -11.80 10.24 -0.56
CA LEU A 51 -12.34 9.57 0.62
C LEU A 51 -12.23 10.45 1.88
N ARG A 52 -11.10 11.14 2.04
CA ARG A 52 -10.86 12.03 3.18
C ARG A 52 -11.68 13.32 3.11
N ALA A 53 -11.96 13.81 1.92
CA ALA A 53 -12.84 14.96 1.71
C ALA A 53 -14.30 14.61 1.96
N ALA A 54 -14.75 13.43 1.51
CA ALA A 54 -16.09 12.90 1.76
C ALA A 54 -16.33 12.69 3.26
N GLN A 55 -15.38 12.09 3.99
CA GLN A 55 -15.47 11.91 5.44
C GLN A 55 -15.61 13.24 6.20
N ARG A 56 -14.88 14.28 5.77
CA ARG A 56 -14.95 15.61 6.40
C ARG A 56 -16.29 16.31 6.20
N ARG A 57 -16.96 16.11 5.06
CA ARG A 57 -18.29 16.69 4.81
C ARG A 57 -19.35 16.05 5.73
N VAL A 58 -19.27 14.74 5.93
CA VAL A 58 -20.19 14.00 6.81
C VAL A 58 -20.03 14.38 8.29
N SER A 59 -18.88 14.91 8.71
CA SER A 59 -18.65 15.28 10.13
C SER A 59 -19.10 16.70 10.49
N VAL A 60 -19.57 17.49 9.52
CA VAL A 60 -19.96 18.90 9.70
C VAL A 60 -21.48 19.10 9.61
N ASP A 61 -22.22 18.03 9.26
CA ASP A 61 -23.68 17.93 9.36
C ASP A 61 -24.10 17.22 10.66
#